data_AF-A0AAD6ZF33-F1
#
_entry.id   AF-A0AAD6ZF33-F1
#
_cell.length_a   1.000
_cell.length_b   1.000
_cell.length_c   1.000
_cell.angle_alpha   90.00
_cell.angle_beta   90.00
_cell.angle_gamma   90.00
#
_symmetry.space_group_name_H-M   'P 1'
#
loop_
_entity.id
_entity.type
_entity.pdbx_description
1 polymer ?
#
loop_
_entity_poly.entity_id
_entity_poly.type
_entity_poly.pdbx_seq_one_letter_code
_entity_poly.pdbx_strand_id
1 'polypeptide(L)'
;DFERLLWIIYPPVLGQCKATTTQDWTAILDLASRWKFADIRDLAIRELGAFEMDPVEKIELQHRYHTKRQWAYGAYIAPARA
;
A
#
# COMPACT_ATOMS: atom_id res chain seq x y z
N ASP A 1 6.11 10.36 -9.12
CA ASP A 1 5.45 9.04 -8.98
C ASP A 1 6.18 7.91 -9.69
N PHE A 2 6.42 7.98 -11.01
CA PHE A 2 7.05 6.88 -11.76
C PHE A 2 8.38 6.38 -11.16
N GLU A 3 9.22 7.29 -10.65
CA GLU A 3 10.49 6.94 -9.99
C GLU A 3 10.31 5.95 -8.82
N ARG A 4 9.20 6.01 -8.08
CA ARG A 4 8.96 5.13 -6.94
C ARG A 4 8.74 3.69 -7.37
N LEU A 5 8.12 3.48 -8.53
CA LEU A 5 7.99 2.15 -9.13
C LEU A 5 9.36 1.62 -9.59
N LEU A 6 10.24 2.50 -10.09
CA LEU A 6 11.60 2.13 -10.45
C LEU A 6 12.43 1.69 -9.24
N TRP A 7 12.17 2.21 -8.04
CA TRP A 7 12.84 1.70 -6.83
C TRP A 7 12.52 0.24 -6.52
N ILE A 8 11.40 -0.30 -7.02
CA ILE A 8 11.03 -1.71 -6.87
C ILE A 8 11.65 -2.56 -7.97
N ILE A 9 11.60 -2.09 -9.21
CA ILE A 9 12.02 -2.86 -10.39
C ILE A 9 13.55 -2.79 -10.60
N TYR A 10 14.16 -1.68 -10.21
CA TYR A 10 15.58 -1.38 -10.32
C TYR A 10 16.13 -0.81 -9.00
N PRO A 11 16.15 -1.60 -7.92
CA PRO A 11 16.69 -1.12 -6.67
C PRO A 11 18.21 -0.94 -6.79
N PRO A 12 18.79 0.11 -6.18
CA PRO A 12 20.24 0.33 -6.18
C PRO A 12 21.00 -0.81 -5.48
N VAL A 13 20.34 -1.50 -4.55
CA VAL A 13 20.80 -2.74 -3.92
C VAL A 13 19.64 -3.73 -3.97
N LEU A 14 19.87 -4.91 -4.54
CA LEU A 14 18.83 -5.96 -4.66
C LEU A 14 18.20 -6.25 -3.30
N GLY A 15 16.87 -6.11 -3.22
CA GLY A 15 16.09 -6.32 -2.00
C GLY A 15 15.95 -5.10 -1.08
N GLN A 16 16.61 -3.98 -1.35
CA GLN A 16 16.42 -2.73 -0.61
C GLN A 16 15.46 -1.81 -1.35
N CYS A 17 14.29 -1.56 -0.77
CA CYS A 17 13.35 -0.56 -1.28
C CYS A 17 13.57 0.78 -0.59
N LYS A 18 13.60 1.87 -1.37
CA LYS A 18 13.70 3.24 -0.86
C LYS A 18 12.36 3.79 -0.33
N ALA A 19 11.24 3.12 -0.59
CA ALA A 19 9.94 3.52 -0.09
C ALA A 19 9.83 3.29 1.42
N THR A 20 9.69 4.37 2.18
CA THR A 20 9.63 4.32 3.66
C THR A 20 8.35 4.94 4.22
N THR A 21 7.58 5.64 3.39
CA THR A 21 6.38 6.35 3.82
C THR A 21 5.12 5.72 3.23
N THR A 22 3.99 5.92 3.91
CA THR A 22 2.66 5.55 3.43
C THR A 22 2.36 6.17 2.07
N GLN A 23 2.79 7.41 1.85
CA GLN A 23 2.64 8.11 0.57
C GLN A 23 3.43 7.43 -0.56
N ASP A 24 4.67 7.00 -0.29
CA ASP A 24 5.48 6.31 -1.29
C ASP A 24 4.83 4.99 -1.71
N TRP A 25 4.40 4.19 -0.74
CA TRP A 25 3.74 2.92 -1.01
C TRP A 25 2.37 3.09 -1.68
N THR A 26 1.64 4.17 -1.38
CA THR A 26 0.38 4.51 -2.05
C THR A 26 0.62 4.85 -3.52
N ALA A 27 1.65 5.65 -3.82
CA ALA A 27 2.01 5.97 -5.20
C ALA A 27 2.50 4.73 -5.99
N ILE A 28 3.23 3.81 -5.33
CA ILE A 28 3.63 2.53 -5.93
C ILE A 28 2.39 1.66 -6.20
N LEU A 29 1.45 1.59 -5.25
CA LEU A 29 0.19 0.84 -5.40
C LEU A 29 -0.65 1.38 -6.57
N ASP A 30 -0.75 2.70 -6.70
CA ASP A 30 -1.45 3.38 -7.80
C ASP A 30 -0.86 2.97 -9.15
N LEU A 31 0.46 3.09 -9.31
CA LEU A 31 1.15 2.76 -10.55
C LEU A 31 1.08 1.27 -10.87
N ALA A 32 1.29 0.40 -9.89
CA ALA A 32 1.22 -1.04 -10.05
C ALA A 32 -0.20 -1.50 -10.46
N SER A 33 -1.24 -0.87 -9.89
CA SER A 33 -2.63 -1.14 -10.25
C SER A 33 -2.94 -0.67 -11.67
N ARG A 34 -2.51 0.53 -12.04
CA ARG A 34 -2.70 1.09 -13.40
C ARG A 34 -2.01 0.26 -14.47
N TRP A 35 -0.82 -0.26 -14.20
CA TRP A 35 0.00 -0.99 -15.17
C TRP A 35 -0.12 -2.51 -15.04
N LYS A 36 -0.98 -2.98 -14.15
CA LYS A 36 -1.28 -4.41 -13.92
C LYS A 36 -0.06 -5.23 -13.45
N PHE A 37 0.84 -4.63 -12.69
CA PHE A 37 1.92 -5.36 -12.01
C PHE A 37 1.40 -6.00 -10.73
N ALA A 38 0.86 -7.21 -10.84
CA ALA A 38 0.21 -7.91 -9.73
C ALA A 38 1.14 -8.11 -8.51
N ASP A 39 2.36 -8.58 -8.72
CA ASP A 39 3.31 -8.84 -7.61
C ASP A 39 3.70 -7.56 -6.87
N ILE A 40 3.92 -6.47 -7.61
CA ILE A 40 4.25 -5.16 -7.02
C ILE A 40 3.03 -4.58 -6.28
N ARG A 41 1.83 -4.79 -6.83
CA ARG A 41 0.58 -4.38 -6.19
C ARG A 41 0.41 -5.09 -4.84
N ASP A 42 0.60 -6.40 -4.82
CA ASP A 42 0.45 -7.21 -3.61
C ASP A 42 1.55 -6.88 -2.57
N LEU A 43 2.77 -6.60 -3.02
CA LEU A 43 3.84 -6.04 -2.18
C LEU A 43 3.40 -4.71 -1.54
N ALA A 44 2.92 -3.75 -2.34
CA ALA A 44 2.52 -2.46 -1.82
C ALA A 44 1.36 -2.56 -0.82
N ILE A 45 0.37 -3.43 -1.06
CA ILE A 45 -0.72 -3.70 -0.12
C ILE A 45 -0.20 -4.29 1.20
N ARG A 46 0.76 -5.21 1.13
CA ARG A 46 1.38 -5.80 2.33
C ARG A 46 2.10 -4.74 3.14
N GLU A 47 2.95 -3.93 2.50
CA GLU A 47 3.74 -2.90 3.18
C GLU A 47 2.84 -1.83 3.78
N LEU A 48 1.84 -1.31 3.05
CA LEU A 48 0.81 -0.41 3.60
C LEU A 48 0.06 -1.01 4.78
N GLY A 49 -0.17 -2.33 4.78
CA GLY A 49 -0.84 -3.03 5.87
C GLY A 49 -0.07 -2.97 7.20
N ALA A 50 1.26 -2.87 7.15
CA ALA A 50 2.15 -2.80 8.30
C ALA A 50 2.29 -1.39 8.90
N PHE A 51 1.91 -0.34 8.18
CA PHE A 51 1.90 1.02 8.72
C PHE A 51 0.72 1.24 9.67
N GLU A 52 0.96 2.03 10.71
CA GLU A 52 -0.09 2.66 11.49
C GLU A 52 -0.70 3.78 10.65
N MET A 53 -1.99 3.67 10.35
CA MET A 53 -2.73 4.58 9.47
C MET A 53 -4.02 4.99 10.16
N ASP A 54 -4.53 6.16 9.80
CA ASP A 54 -5.86 6.56 10.21
C ASP A 54 -6.89 5.50 9.72
N PRO A 55 -7.83 5.07 10.57
CA PRO A 55 -8.83 4.07 10.18
C PRO A 55 -9.62 4.45 8.93
N VAL A 56 -9.95 5.73 8.76
CA VAL A 56 -10.70 6.22 7.59
C VAL A 56 -9.84 6.13 6.34
N GLU A 57 -8.59 6.59 6.40
CA GLU A 57 -7.63 6.47 5.30
C GLU A 57 -7.42 5.01 4.86
N LYS A 58 -7.30 4.10 5.83
CA LYS A 58 -7.16 2.66 5.57
C LYS A 58 -8.41 2.09 4.90
N ILE A 59 -9.60 2.49 5.33
CA ILE A 59 -10.86 2.06 4.70
C ILE A 59 -10.96 2.61 3.26
N GLU A 60 -10.62 3.89 3.04
CA GLU A 60 -10.62 4.49 1.71
C GLU A 60 -9.68 3.76 0.73
N LEU A 61 -8.45 3.45 1.16
CA LEU A 61 -7.50 2.68 0.36
C LEU A 61 -8.03 1.28 0.04
N GLN A 62 -8.66 0.62 1.01
CA GLN A 62 -9.26 -0.69 0.81
C GLN A 62 -10.33 -0.65 -0.29
N HIS A 63 -11.19 0.36 -0.26
CA HIS A 63 -12.22 0.56 -1.27
C HIS A 63 -11.63 0.91 -2.64
N ARG A 64 -10.67 1.84 -2.70
CA ARG A 64 -10.06 2.31 -3.94
C ARG A 64 -9.34 1.21 -4.72
N TYR A 65 -8.63 0.33 -4.02
CA TYR A 65 -7.83 -0.72 -4.66
C TYR A 65 -8.44 -2.11 -4.56
N HIS A 66 -9.69 -2.21 -4.07
CA HIS A 66 -10.42 -3.47 -3.91
C HIS A 66 -9.62 -4.55 -3.15
N THR A 67 -8.96 -4.16 -2.06
CA THR A 67 -8.19 -5.10 -1.24
C THR A 67 -9.12 -5.99 -0.41
N LYS A 68 -8.59 -7.12 0.09
CA LYS A 68 -9.37 -8.08 0.89
C LYS A 68 -9.94 -7.39 2.13
N ARG A 69 -11.20 -7.66 2.49
CA ARG A 69 -11.87 -7.07 3.67
C ARG A 69 -11.06 -7.20 4.97
N GLN A 70 -10.36 -8.32 5.14
CA GLN A 70 -9.52 -8.57 6.31
C GLN A 70 -8.39 -7.55 6.49
N TRP A 71 -7.94 -6.89 5.41
CA TRP A 71 -6.84 -5.93 5.43
C TRP A 71 -7.18 -4.66 6.23
N ALA A 72 -8.43 -4.21 6.16
CA ALA A 72 -8.92 -3.06 6.94
C ALA A 72 -9.77 -3.47 8.16
N TYR A 73 -9.82 -4.76 8.52
CA TYR A 73 -10.69 -5.24 9.60
C TYR A 73 -10.44 -4.53 10.94
N GLY A 74 -9.16 -4.30 11.28
CA GLY A 74 -8.77 -3.53 12.46
C GLY A 74 -9.25 -2.07 12.45
N ALA A 75 -9.33 -1.46 11.26
CA ALA A 75 -9.83 -0.09 11.12
C ALA A 75 -11.34 0.01 11.35
N TYR A 76 -12.13 -0.99 10.97
CA TYR A 76 -13.59 -0.99 11.19
C TYR A 76 -13.97 -1.12 12.67
N ILE A 77 -13.18 -1.82 13.48
CA ILE A 77 -13.48 -2.06 14.90
C ILE A 77 -12.99 -0.94 15.82
N ALA A 78 -12.05 -0.11 15.37
CA ALA A 78 -11.50 0.99 16.15
C ALA A 78 -12.54 2.07 16.52
N PRO A 79 -13.35 2.61 15.58
CA PRO A 79 -14.36 3.61 15.92
C PRO A 79 -15.55 3.05 16.71
N ALA A 80 -15.78 1.73 16.70
CA ALA A 80 -16.88 1.09 17.42
C ALA A 80 -16.62 0.89 18.92
N ARG A 81 -15.40 1.22 19.41
CA ARG A 81 -14.96 1.04 20.79
C ARG A 81 -14.79 2.35 21.58
N ALA A 82 -15.15 3.49 20.99
CA ALA A 82 -15.07 4.82 21.59
C ALA A 82 -16.42 5.25 22.20
#